data_AF-W8E122-F1
#
_entry.id   AF-W8E122-F1
#
_cell.length_a   1.000
_cell.length_b   1.000
_cell.length_c   1.000
_cell.angle_alpha   90.00
_cell.angle_beta   90.00
_cell.angle_gamma   90.00
#
_symmetry.space_group_name_H-M   'P 1'
#
loop_
_entity.id
_entity.type
_entity.pdbx_description
1 polymer ?
#
loop_
_entity_poly.entity_id
_entity_poly.type
_entity_poly.pdbx_seq_one_letter_code
_entity_poly.pdbx_strand_id
1 'polypeptide(L)' 'NIVHTQGWVHCHTPATDASGPVKAVMDDLFEYFGSMKLPAQVRIALACCLNMCGAVHASDIAILGIHRKPPMIDNDRI' A
#
# COMPACT_ATOMS: atom_id res chain seq x y z
N ASN A 1 -9.61 1.07 9.43
CA ASN A 1 -8.17 0.75 9.52
C ASN A 1 -7.69 0.39 8.12
N ILE A 2 -6.41 0.60 7.78
CA ILE A 2 -5.90 0.37 6.42
C ILE A 2 -5.34 -1.04 6.31
N VAL A 3 -5.86 -1.81 5.35
CA VAL A 3 -5.28 -3.10 4.98
C VAL A 3 -3.99 -2.84 4.22
N HIS A 4 -2.87 -3.41 4.66
CA HIS A 4 -1.57 -3.18 4.01
C HIS A 4 -0.66 -4.40 4.01
N THR A 5 0.30 -4.37 3.08
CA THR A 5 1.31 -5.41 2.87
C THR A 5 2.55 -5.24 3.75
N GLN A 6 3.56 -6.10 3.57
CA GLN A 6 4.81 -6.07 4.32
C GLN A 6 5.74 -4.88 3.99
N GLY A 7 5.79 -4.40 2.74
CA GLY A 7 6.71 -3.31 2.36
C GLY A 7 8.19 -3.63 2.57
N TRP A 8 8.97 -2.62 2.92
CA TRP A 8 10.43 -2.75 3.12
C TRP A 8 10.81 -3.56 4.36
N VAL A 9 9.86 -3.80 5.26
CA VAL A 9 10.11 -4.58 6.48
C VAL A 9 10.47 -6.03 6.17
N HIS A 10 9.94 -6.60 5.07
CA HIS A 10 10.16 -8.03 4.79
C HIS A 10 10.11 -8.43 3.30
N CYS A 11 9.43 -7.69 2.44
CA CYS A 11 9.26 -8.12 1.05
C CYS A 11 10.54 -7.86 0.23
N HIS A 12 10.82 -8.73 -0.74
CA HIS A 12 11.96 -8.57 -1.67
C HIS A 12 11.57 -7.97 -3.04
N THR A 13 10.27 -7.82 -3.33
CA THR A 13 9.76 -7.10 -4.51
C THR A 13 9.05 -5.76 -4.22
N PRO A 14 9.31 -5.03 -3.11
CA PRO A 14 8.58 -3.80 -2.83
C PRO A 14 9.06 -2.65 -3.72
N ALA A 15 8.11 -1.92 -4.29
CA ALA A 15 8.37 -0.63 -4.93
C ALA A 15 8.29 0.54 -3.92
N THR A 16 7.70 0.32 -2.74
CA THR A 16 7.55 1.30 -1.66
C THR A 16 7.44 0.60 -0.30
N ASP A 17 7.65 1.34 0.78
CA ASP A 17 7.29 0.89 2.12
C ASP A 17 5.77 0.77 2.28
N ALA A 18 5.34 -0.04 3.25
CA ALA A 18 3.94 -0.16 3.63
C ALA A 18 3.64 0.52 4.96
N SER A 19 4.38 0.23 6.02
CA SER A 19 4.06 0.69 7.38
C SER A 19 4.13 2.21 7.52
N GLY A 20 5.13 2.86 6.92
CA GLY A 20 5.34 4.30 6.94
C GLY A 20 4.17 5.08 6.32
N PRO A 21 3.84 4.87 5.03
CA PRO A 21 2.72 5.57 4.39
C PRO A 21 1.38 5.29 5.08
N VAL A 22 1.15 4.05 5.56
CA VAL A 22 -0.07 3.70 6.31
C VAL A 22 -0.17 4.50 7.60
N LYS A 23 0.93 4.62 8.35
CA LYS A 23 0.98 5.41 9.58
C LYS A 23 0.71 6.89 9.29
N ALA A 24 1.38 7.46 8.28
CA ALA A 24 1.18 8.86 7.89
C ALA A 24 -0.30 9.15 7.50
N VAL A 25 -0.90 8.30 6.66
CA VAL A 25 -2.30 8.47 6.24
C VAL A 25 -3.27 8.27 7.42
N MET A 26 -2.99 7.33 8.33
CA MET A 26 -3.82 7.12 9.51
C MET A 26 -3.77 8.28 10.49
N ASP A 27 -2.63 8.93 10.64
CA ASP A 27 -2.48 10.10 11.51
C ASP A 27 -3.27 11.29 10.98
N ASP A 28 -3.20 11.54 9.67
CA ASP A 28 -3.96 12.62 9.02
C ASP A 28 -5.48 12.37 9.04
N LEU A 29 -5.91 11.10 8.99
CA LEU A 29 -7.33 10.72 8.95
C LEU A 29 -7.90 10.30 10.32
N PHE A 30 -7.14 10.48 11.40
CA PHE A 30 -7.51 9.96 12.72
C PHE A 30 -8.87 10.49 13.21
N GLU A 31 -9.20 11.76 12.94
CA GLU A 31 -10.49 12.35 13.31
C GLU A 31 -11.71 11.67 12.66
N TYR A 32 -11.53 11.10 11.46
CA TYR A 32 -12.58 10.35 10.76
C TYR A 32 -12.69 8.91 11.27
N PHE A 33 -11.65 8.37 11.90
CA PHE A 33 -11.64 6.97 12.36
C PHE A 33 -12.66 6.71 13.47
N GLY A 34 -12.82 7.66 14.40
CA GLY A 34 -13.76 7.58 15.51
C GLY A 34 -15.12 8.24 15.26
N SER A 35 -15.37 8.77 14.06
CA SER A 35 -16.60 9.52 13.75
C SER A 35 -17.32 8.98 12.51
N MET A 36 -18.62 9.28 12.37
CA MET A 36 -19.44 8.89 11.22
C MET A 36 -19.87 10.13 10.43
N LYS A 37 -18.89 10.90 9.94
CA LYS A 37 -19.14 12.13 9.16
C LYS A 37 -19.27 11.90 7.65
N LEU A 38 -18.87 10.73 7.16
CA LEU A 38 -18.88 10.39 5.74
C LEU A 38 -20.20 9.70 5.34
N PRO A 39 -20.66 9.83 4.08
CA PRO A 39 -21.91 9.21 3.62
C PRO A 39 -21.91 7.67 3.72
N ALA A 40 -20.73 7.05 3.67
CA ALA A 40 -20.53 5.62 3.81
C ALA A 40 -19.14 5.33 4.40
N GLN A 41 -18.94 4.09 4.85
CA GLN A 41 -17.64 3.64 5.33
C GLN A 41 -16.62 3.58 4.20
N VAL A 42 -15.54 4.36 4.31
CA VAL A 42 -14.43 4.34 3.36
C VAL A 42 -13.40 3.29 3.74
N ARG A 43 -13.04 2.43 2.78
CA ARG A 43 -11.98 1.43 2.89
C ARG A 43 -10.77 1.88 2.09
N ILE A 44 -9.65 2.02 2.79
CA ILE A 44 -8.36 2.37 2.19
C ILE A 44 -7.44 1.16 2.31
N ALA A 45 -6.72 0.82 1.24
CA ALA A 45 -5.72 -0.23 1.25
C ALA A 45 -4.41 0.20 0.57
N LEU A 46 -3.31 -0.38 1.02
CA LEU A 46 -1.99 -0.16 0.45
C LEU A 46 -1.30 -1.48 0.06
N ALA A 47 -0.69 -1.52 -1.11
CA ALA A 47 0.18 -2.61 -1.52
C ALA A 47 1.54 -2.06 -1.97
N CYS A 48 2.60 -2.71 -1.49
CA CYS A 48 3.97 -2.31 -1.79
C CYS A 48 4.39 -2.58 -3.24
N CYS A 49 3.67 -3.44 -3.97
CA CYS A 49 3.88 -3.71 -5.39
C CYS A 49 2.60 -4.21 -6.07
N LEU A 50 2.66 -4.37 -7.40
CA LEU A 50 1.54 -4.80 -8.25
C LEU A 50 1.02 -6.22 -7.99
N ASN A 51 1.69 -7.02 -7.16
CA ASN A 51 1.16 -8.31 -6.72
C ASN A 51 -0.07 -8.16 -5.81
N MET A 52 -0.33 -6.93 -5.32
CA MET A 52 -1.56 -6.58 -4.61
C MET A 52 -1.95 -7.60 -3.52
N CYS A 53 -1.02 -7.95 -2.62
CA CYS A 53 -1.21 -8.97 -1.59
C CYS A 53 -2.19 -8.52 -0.48
N GLY A 54 -3.44 -8.23 -0.84
CA GLY A 54 -4.47 -7.66 0.02
C GLY A 54 -5.64 -7.14 -0.81
N ALA A 55 -6.22 -6.02 -0.37
CA ALA A 55 -7.50 -5.51 -0.90
C ALA A 55 -7.37 -4.32 -1.87
N VAL A 56 -6.17 -3.99 -2.35
CA VAL A 56 -5.93 -2.78 -3.17
C VAL A 56 -6.79 -2.73 -4.44
N HIS A 57 -7.05 -3.88 -5.07
CA HIS A 57 -7.89 -3.97 -6.27
C HIS A 57 -9.40 -3.79 -6.01
N ALA A 58 -9.83 -3.79 -4.74
CA ALA A 58 -11.23 -3.76 -4.33
C ALA A 58 -11.47 -2.79 -3.15
N SER A 59 -10.65 -1.74 -3.04
CA SER A 59 -10.79 -0.69 -2.02
C SER A 59 -11.33 0.60 -2.64
N ASP A 60 -12.05 1.39 -1.84
CA ASP A 60 -12.57 2.70 -2.28
C ASP A 60 -11.41 3.64 -2.66
N ILE A 61 -10.32 3.58 -1.89
CA ILE A 61 -9.07 4.29 -2.19
C ILE A 61 -7.90 3.29 -2.08
N ALA A 62 -7.08 3.27 -3.13
CA ALA A 62 -5.98 2.34 -3.31
C ALA A 62 -4.66 3.08 -3.43
N ILE A 63 -3.67 2.71 -2.59
CA ILE A 63 -2.28 3.17 -2.70
C ILE A 63 -1.43 2.00 -3.20
N LEU A 64 -0.73 2.20 -4.31
CA LEU A 64 0.02 1.13 -4.97
C LEU A 64 1.44 1.56 -5.31
N GLY A 65 2.41 0.80 -4.82
CA GLY A 65 3.80 0.90 -5.25
C GLY A 65 3.98 0.41 -6.68
N ILE A 66 4.56 1.25 -7.54
CA ILE A 66 4.83 0.93 -8.95
C ILE A 66 6.27 1.28 -9.32
N HIS A 67 6.96 0.32 -9.95
CA HIS A 67 8.23 0.59 -10.62
C HIS A 67 7.98 1.28 -11.97
N ARG A 68 8.83 2.25 -12.33
CA ARG A 68 8.74 3.00 -13.60
C ARG A 68 9.90 2.72 -14.57
N LYS A 69 10.72 1.71 -14.28
CA LYS A 69 11.88 1.31 -15.08
C LYS A 69 11.76 -0.18 -15.43
N PRO A 70 12.25 -0.61 -16.60
CA PRO A 70 12.35 -2.03 -16.91
C PRO A 70 13.30 -2.75 -15.93
N PRO A 71 13.15 -4.07 -15.75
CA PRO A 71 14.08 -4.87 -14.96
C PRO A 71 15.51 -4.76 -15.50
N MET A 72 16.49 -4.71 -14.60
CA MET A 72 17.89 -4.85 -14.98
C MET A 72 18.24 -6.33 -15.14
N ILE A 73 18.83 -6.68 -16.27
CA ILE A 73 19.20 -8.07 -16.58
C ILE A 73 20.56 -8.36 -15.94
N ASP A 74 20.63 -9.43 -15.13
CA ASP A 74 21.86 -9.96 -14.54
C ASP A 74 22.28 -11.20 -15.34
N ASN A 75 23.24 -11.01 -16.27
CA ASN A 75 23.66 -12.08 -17.20
C ASN A 75 24.56 -13.13 -16.54
N ASP A 76 25.22 -12.82 -15.42
CA ASP A 76 26.17 -13.73 -14.76
C ASP A 76 25.47 -14.88 -14.01
N ARG A 77 24.15 -14.80 -13.86
CA ARG A 77 23.30 -15.83 -13.22
C ARG A 77 22.74 -16.85 -14.21
N ILE A 78 23.15 -16.80 -15.48
CA ILE A 78 22.70 -17.70 -16.56
C ILE A 78 23.76 -18.76 -16.84
#